data_AF-Q69GZ0-F1
#
_entry.id   AF-Q69GZ0-F1
#
_cell.length_a   1.000
_cell.length_b   1.000
_cell.length_c   1.000
_cell.angle_alpha   90.00
_cell.angle_beta   90.00
_cell.angle_gamma   90.00
#
_symmetry.space_group_name_H-M   'P 1'
#
loop_
_entity.id
_entity.type
_entity.pdbx_description
1 polymer ?
#
loop_
_entity_poly.entity_id
_entity_poly.type
_entity_poly.pdbx_seq_one_letter_code
_entity_poly.pdbx_strand_id
1 'polypeptide(L)'
;LQTLGTRTVVTGRDKEGIKAYGRLLQSLNQDPNLADVTATWLARMLGGIQSAEGAQGGQSDSGGGGGGDSGNGPRPLDDVDGLLAIPGYTADAVRVLRPFVIVLPARTLVNANTAPAEVLAAVVPNLSLDRARALVQARDRAYFRNIGDITNQLRGIAPGADNTAVANLLDVQTHYFLVYGMARHERAQVGQVALVSRGDPVNNNATRIVWVRRIDSIPS
;
A
#
# COMPACT_ATOMS: atom_id res chain seq x y z
N LEU A 1 -20.97 22.84 16.94
CA LEU A 1 -19.58 23.29 16.69
C LEU A 1 -18.70 22.05 16.59
N GLN A 2 -18.28 21.75 15.35
CA GLN A 2 -17.21 20.83 14.91
C GLN A 2 -17.11 19.44 15.58
N THR A 3 -17.69 18.45 14.91
CA THR A 3 -17.32 17.03 15.04
C THR A 3 -15.94 16.84 14.39
N LEU A 4 -14.91 16.75 15.21
CA LEU A 4 -13.55 16.41 14.83
C LEU A 4 -13.54 15.06 14.13
N GLY A 5 -13.02 15.04 12.89
CA GLY A 5 -12.83 13.83 12.10
C GLY A 5 -12.08 12.78 12.90
N THR A 6 -12.68 11.60 12.97
CA THR A 6 -12.15 10.41 13.63
C THR A 6 -10.78 10.08 13.06
N ARG A 7 -9.72 10.57 13.72
CA ARG A 7 -8.36 10.13 13.46
C ARG A 7 -8.30 8.70 14.00
N THR A 8 -8.64 7.73 13.16
CA THR A 8 -8.49 6.31 13.49
C THR A 8 -7.01 6.04 13.67
N VAL A 9 -6.56 6.13 14.91
CA VAL A 9 -5.27 5.62 15.35
C VAL A 9 -5.34 4.11 15.13
N VAL A 10 -4.70 3.62 14.06
CA VAL A 10 -4.54 2.18 13.83
C VAL A 10 -3.48 1.69 14.80
N THR A 11 -3.88 1.47 16.05
CA THR A 11 -3.09 0.77 17.06
C THR A 11 -3.26 -0.74 16.87
N GLY A 12 -2.13 -1.41 16.65
CA GLY A 12 -2.06 -2.84 16.32
C GLY A 12 -2.02 -3.04 14.82
N ARG A 13 -1.00 -3.78 14.34
CA ARG A 13 -0.81 -4.20 12.93
C ARG A 13 -2.14 -4.35 12.17
N ASP A 14 -2.24 -3.76 10.98
CA ASP A 14 -3.35 -3.99 10.06
C ASP A 14 -3.37 -5.46 9.61
N LYS A 15 -4.04 -6.31 10.40
CA LYS A 15 -4.06 -7.78 10.19
C LYS A 15 -4.66 -8.14 8.84
N GLU A 16 -5.70 -7.42 8.43
CA GLU A 16 -6.37 -7.68 7.16
C GLU A 16 -5.51 -7.23 5.97
N GLY A 17 -4.82 -6.08 6.09
CA GLY A 17 -3.84 -5.64 5.12
C GLY A 17 -2.66 -6.61 4.97
N ILE A 18 -2.15 -7.16 6.07
CA ILE A 18 -1.06 -8.16 6.05
C ILE A 18 -1.50 -9.43 5.34
N LYS A 19 -2.68 -9.97 5.69
CA LYS A 19 -3.22 -11.16 5.01
C LYS A 19 -3.44 -10.91 3.52
N ALA A 20 -3.97 -9.74 3.16
CA ALA A 20 -4.16 -9.37 1.76
C ALA A 20 -2.83 -9.31 1.01
N TYR A 21 -1.81 -8.69 1.60
CA TYR A 21 -0.50 -8.61 0.99
C TYR A 21 0.17 -10.00 0.86
N GLY A 22 0.04 -10.86 1.86
CA GLY A 22 0.50 -12.25 1.80
C GLY A 22 -0.15 -13.05 0.65
N ARG A 23 -1.47 -12.88 0.44
CA ARG A 23 -2.18 -13.49 -0.71
C ARG A 23 -1.70 -12.94 -2.05
N LEU A 24 -1.42 -11.64 -2.14
CA LEU A 24 -0.86 -11.03 -3.35
C LEU A 24 0.50 -11.64 -3.67
N LEU A 25 1.41 -11.67 -2.69
CA LEU A 25 2.74 -12.30 -2.84
C LEU A 25 2.61 -13.74 -3.32
N GLN A 26 1.74 -14.53 -2.69
CA GLN A 26 1.48 -15.91 -3.09
C GLN A 26 1.01 -16.01 -4.55
N SER A 27 0.07 -15.17 -4.97
CA SER A 27 -0.46 -15.17 -6.34
C SER A 27 0.59 -14.82 -7.40
N LEU A 28 1.61 -14.07 -7.00
CA LEU A 28 2.75 -13.66 -7.83
C LEU A 28 3.96 -14.60 -7.69
N ASN A 29 3.75 -15.78 -7.09
CA ASN A 29 4.78 -16.79 -6.83
C ASN A 29 5.96 -16.24 -6.00
N GLN A 30 5.68 -15.35 -5.04
CA GLN A 30 6.62 -14.80 -4.07
C GLN A 30 6.35 -15.39 -2.67
N ASP A 31 7.32 -15.28 -1.76
CA ASP A 31 7.18 -15.76 -0.37
C ASP A 31 6.11 -14.96 0.40
N PRO A 32 4.99 -15.57 0.84
CA PRO A 32 3.95 -14.88 1.59
C PRO A 32 4.42 -14.33 2.95
N ASN A 33 5.47 -14.90 3.54
CA ASN A 33 6.00 -14.45 4.84
C ASN A 33 6.60 -13.04 4.77
N LEU A 34 6.95 -12.57 3.57
CA LEU A 34 7.41 -11.19 3.36
C LEU A 34 6.37 -10.16 3.80
N ALA A 35 5.08 -10.50 3.84
CA ALA A 35 4.05 -9.61 4.34
C ALA A 35 4.24 -9.26 5.82
N ASP A 36 4.51 -10.26 6.65
CA ASP A 36 4.80 -10.05 8.07
C ASP A 36 6.12 -9.30 8.26
N VAL A 37 7.18 -9.67 7.53
CA VAL A 37 8.47 -8.95 7.59
C VAL A 37 8.29 -7.46 7.24
N THR A 38 7.52 -7.18 6.18
CA THR A 38 7.21 -5.81 5.74
C THR A 38 6.44 -5.04 6.80
N ALA A 39 5.45 -5.67 7.42
CA ALA A 39 4.70 -5.04 8.51
C ALA A 39 5.55 -4.78 9.76
N THR A 40 6.49 -5.66 10.09
CA THR A 40 7.47 -5.41 11.18
C THR A 40 8.33 -4.21 10.85
N TRP A 41 8.83 -4.14 9.60
CA TRP A 41 9.67 -3.04 9.14
C TRP A 41 8.95 -1.70 9.21
N LEU A 42 7.73 -1.62 8.69
CA LEU A 42 6.87 -0.43 8.75
C LEU A 42 6.52 -0.03 10.19
N ALA A 43 6.25 -0.99 11.07
CA ALA A 43 5.97 -0.70 12.48
C ALA A 43 7.18 -0.10 13.20
N ARG A 44 8.40 -0.58 12.91
CA ARG A 44 9.64 0.01 13.46
C ARG A 44 9.92 1.39 12.89
N MET A 45 9.63 1.62 11.60
CA MET A 45 9.74 2.94 10.97
C MET A 45 8.79 3.96 11.61
N LEU A 46 7.52 3.60 11.78
CA LEU A 46 6.47 4.48 12.31
C LEU A 46 6.54 4.65 13.84
N GLY A 47 7.06 3.64 14.56
CA GLY A 47 7.31 3.68 16.00
C GLY A 47 8.68 4.23 16.39
N GLY A 48 9.48 4.66 15.41
CA GLY A 48 10.88 5.02 15.55
C GLY A 48 11.16 6.43 16.08
N ILE A 49 10.35 6.97 17.01
CA ILE A 49 10.76 7.85 18.12
C ILE A 49 9.72 7.70 19.26
N GLN A 50 9.73 6.56 19.95
CA GLN A 50 9.22 6.48 21.33
C GLN A 50 10.17 5.65 22.19
N SER A 51 11.42 6.10 22.28
CA SER A 51 12.17 5.95 23.54
C SER A 51 11.65 7.05 24.47
N ALA A 52 10.53 6.78 25.15
CA ALA A 52 10.22 7.50 26.37
C ALA A 52 11.10 6.89 27.48
N GLU A 53 12.39 7.26 27.47
CA GLU A 53 13.23 7.15 28.64
C GLU A 53 12.69 8.13 29.68
N GLY A 54 12.08 7.53 30.69
CA GLY A 54 11.53 8.20 31.86
C GLY A 54 11.25 7.18 32.96
N ALA A 55 12.15 6.21 33.15
CA ALA A 55 12.17 5.35 34.33
C ALA A 55 13.63 5.04 34.69
N GLN A 56 14.07 5.73 35.73
CA GLN A 56 15.41 5.78 36.27
C GLN A 56 15.71 4.50 37.08
N GLY A 57 16.89 3.91 36.87
CA GLY A 57 17.61 3.12 37.88
C GLY A 57 17.77 1.62 37.60
N GLY A 58 19.00 1.19 37.28
CA GLY A 58 19.39 -0.21 37.32
C GLY A 58 20.73 -0.50 36.64
N GLN A 59 21.82 -0.37 37.40
CA GLN A 59 23.20 -0.70 37.03
C GLN A 59 23.35 -2.20 36.73
N SER A 60 23.95 -2.57 35.60
CA SER A 60 24.78 -3.78 35.51
C SER A 60 25.86 -3.67 34.43
N ASP A 61 27.08 -3.89 34.90
CA ASP A 61 28.37 -3.98 34.22
C ASP A 61 28.53 -5.32 33.49
N SER A 62 29.15 -5.31 32.31
CA SER A 62 30.23 -6.23 31.87
C SER A 62 30.29 -6.36 30.34
N GLY A 63 31.53 -6.40 29.83
CA GLY A 63 31.89 -6.18 28.43
C GLY A 63 31.81 -7.38 27.50
N GLY A 64 32.23 -7.13 26.25
CA GLY A 64 32.40 -8.15 25.22
C GLY A 64 32.13 -7.58 23.84
N GLY A 65 33.21 -7.31 23.09
CA GLY A 65 33.15 -6.69 21.78
C GLY A 65 32.63 -7.57 20.64
N GLY A 66 32.45 -6.94 19.48
CA GLY A 66 32.37 -7.64 18.20
C GLY A 66 31.48 -6.95 17.17
N GLY A 67 32.13 -6.38 16.15
CA GLY A 67 31.59 -6.27 14.79
C GLY A 67 30.57 -5.16 14.55
N GLY A 68 30.92 -4.22 13.67
CA GLY A 68 30.09 -3.07 13.33
C GLY A 68 28.67 -3.45 12.88
N ASP A 69 27.68 -3.07 13.68
CA ASP A 69 26.33 -2.85 13.17
C ASP A 69 26.20 -1.37 12.87
N SER A 70 26.19 -1.05 11.58
CA SER A 70 26.04 0.31 11.09
C SER A 70 24.71 0.85 11.60
N GLY A 71 24.72 1.97 12.33
CA GLY A 71 23.54 2.63 12.89
C GLY A 71 22.49 3.05 11.85
N ASN A 72 21.76 2.08 11.30
CA ASN A 72 20.80 2.27 10.24
C ASN A 72 19.48 1.63 10.66
N GLY A 73 18.70 2.39 11.44
CA GLY A 73 17.29 2.08 11.67
C GLY A 73 16.52 1.94 10.34
N PRO A 74 15.27 1.46 10.37
CA PRO A 74 14.48 1.22 9.17
C PRO A 74 14.47 2.45 8.25
N ARG A 75 15.00 2.31 7.04
CA ARG A 75 14.93 3.38 6.04
C ARG A 75 13.47 3.63 5.66
N PRO A 76 13.06 4.89 5.48
CA PRO A 76 11.75 5.21 4.93
C PRO A 76 11.47 4.46 3.62
N LEU A 77 10.29 3.83 3.54
CA LEU A 77 9.78 3.36 2.26
C LEU A 77 9.15 4.55 1.55
N ASP A 78 9.93 5.18 0.67
CA ASP A 78 9.44 6.30 -0.14
C ASP A 78 8.86 5.79 -1.47
N ASP A 79 9.29 4.62 -1.94
CA ASP A 79 8.84 3.95 -3.16
C ASP A 79 8.87 2.42 -3.01
N VAL A 80 8.49 1.74 -4.09
CA VAL A 80 8.49 0.28 -4.17
C VAL A 80 9.91 -0.29 -4.18
N ASP A 81 10.91 0.46 -4.66
CA ASP A 81 12.32 0.03 -4.63
C ASP A 81 12.87 0.00 -3.19
N GLY A 82 12.30 0.80 -2.29
CA GLY A 82 12.54 0.74 -0.85
C GLY A 82 12.27 -0.63 -0.22
N LEU A 83 11.48 -1.51 -0.86
CA LEU A 83 11.30 -2.89 -0.42
C LEU A 83 12.62 -3.69 -0.42
N LEU A 84 13.61 -3.33 -1.24
CA LEU A 84 14.93 -3.97 -1.25
C LEU A 84 15.72 -3.78 0.06
N ALA A 85 15.36 -2.78 0.86
CA ALA A 85 15.95 -2.60 2.19
C ALA A 85 15.40 -3.61 3.22
N ILE A 86 14.30 -4.29 2.91
CA ILE A 86 13.65 -5.26 3.79
C ILE A 86 14.24 -6.65 3.51
N PRO A 87 14.75 -7.35 4.55
CA PRO A 87 15.29 -8.69 4.39
C PRO A 87 14.31 -9.65 3.69
N GLY A 88 14.80 -10.37 2.67
CA GLY A 88 14.03 -11.35 1.91
C GLY A 88 13.50 -10.84 0.56
N TYR A 89 13.46 -9.53 0.32
CA TYR A 89 13.15 -9.03 -1.02
C TYR A 89 14.35 -9.12 -1.96
N THR A 90 14.09 -9.56 -3.18
CA THR A 90 15.05 -9.56 -4.29
C THR A 90 14.66 -8.51 -5.34
N ALA A 91 15.62 -8.11 -6.18
CA ALA A 91 15.32 -7.23 -7.33
C ALA A 91 14.24 -7.80 -8.24
N ASP A 92 14.22 -9.13 -8.41
CA ASP A 92 13.21 -9.82 -9.20
C ASP A 92 11.82 -9.74 -8.54
N ALA A 93 11.74 -9.99 -7.23
CA ALA A 93 10.49 -9.88 -6.47
C ALA A 93 9.90 -8.46 -6.57
N VAL A 94 10.73 -7.44 -6.39
CA VAL A 94 10.32 -6.03 -6.48
C VAL A 94 9.86 -5.67 -7.90
N ARG A 95 10.56 -6.16 -8.94
CA ARG A 95 10.16 -6.00 -10.34
C ARG A 95 8.79 -6.61 -10.63
N VAL A 96 8.51 -7.81 -10.10
CA VAL A 96 7.22 -8.51 -10.25
C VAL A 96 6.09 -7.80 -9.49
N LEU A 97 6.38 -7.25 -8.31
CA LEU A 97 5.39 -6.55 -7.47
C LEU A 97 5.02 -5.16 -7.99
N ARG A 98 5.95 -4.48 -8.66
CA ARG A 98 5.82 -3.09 -9.11
C ARG A 98 4.47 -2.71 -9.76
N PRO A 99 3.84 -3.51 -10.64
CA PRO A 99 2.55 -3.15 -11.23
C PRO A 99 1.35 -3.28 -10.28
N PHE A 100 1.52 -3.91 -9.11
CA PHE A 100 0.42 -4.24 -8.19
C PHE A 100 0.46 -3.45 -6.88
N VAL A 101 1.58 -2.81 -6.54
CA VAL A 101 1.77 -2.14 -5.25
C VAL A 101 2.27 -0.71 -5.41
N ILE A 102 1.92 0.14 -4.44
CA ILE A 102 2.42 1.50 -4.32
C ILE A 102 2.60 1.84 -2.83
N VAL A 103 3.57 2.70 -2.53
CA VAL A 103 3.77 3.22 -1.17
C VAL A 103 3.14 4.61 -1.07
N LEU A 104 2.23 4.78 -0.10
CA LEU A 104 1.52 6.03 0.15
C LEU A 104 1.81 6.58 1.56
N PRO A 105 1.74 7.91 1.76
CA PRO A 105 2.12 8.53 3.04
C PRO A 105 1.19 8.19 4.23
N ALA A 106 0.01 7.65 3.96
CA ALA A 106 -0.99 7.29 4.96
C ALA A 106 -1.69 6.00 4.54
N ARG A 107 -2.32 5.32 5.51
CA ARG A 107 -3.16 4.15 5.23
C ARG A 107 -4.33 4.56 4.32
N THR A 108 -4.46 3.88 3.19
CA THR A 108 -5.57 4.06 2.25
C THR A 108 -6.22 2.72 1.97
N LEU A 109 -7.53 2.74 1.68
CA LEU A 109 -8.23 1.60 1.12
C LEU A 109 -7.90 1.46 -0.37
N VAL A 110 -8.02 0.24 -0.90
CA VAL A 110 -7.79 -0.04 -2.31
C VAL A 110 -9.02 0.36 -3.11
N ASN A 111 -8.83 1.16 -4.16
CA ASN A 111 -9.95 1.55 -5.03
C ASN A 111 -10.36 0.39 -5.94
N ALA A 112 -11.52 -0.20 -5.69
CA ALA A 112 -12.06 -1.32 -6.44
C ALA A 112 -12.36 -1.00 -7.91
N ASN A 113 -12.51 0.28 -8.27
CA ASN A 113 -12.72 0.71 -9.66
C ASN A 113 -11.42 0.76 -10.47
N THR A 114 -10.24 0.79 -9.83
CA THR A 114 -8.94 0.91 -10.51
C THR A 114 -7.99 -0.26 -10.24
N ALA A 115 -8.20 -1.02 -9.17
CA ALA A 115 -7.33 -2.14 -8.80
C ALA A 115 -7.32 -3.26 -9.87
N PRO A 116 -6.16 -3.86 -10.19
CA PRO A 116 -6.11 -5.02 -11.08
C PRO A 116 -6.74 -6.26 -10.43
N ALA A 117 -7.03 -7.29 -11.22
CA ALA A 117 -7.71 -8.49 -10.76
C ALA A 117 -6.92 -9.24 -9.67
N GLU A 118 -5.59 -9.26 -9.77
CA GLU A 118 -4.66 -9.86 -8.82
C GLU A 118 -4.78 -9.21 -7.44
N VAL A 119 -4.85 -7.88 -7.41
CA VAL A 119 -5.03 -7.13 -6.16
C VAL A 119 -6.43 -7.36 -5.58
N LEU A 120 -7.48 -7.40 -6.40
CA LEU A 120 -8.84 -7.69 -5.94
C LEU A 120 -8.96 -9.11 -5.35
N ALA A 121 -8.37 -10.11 -6.00
CA ALA A 121 -8.32 -11.49 -5.51
C ALA A 121 -7.53 -11.61 -4.19
N ALA A 122 -6.47 -10.82 -4.04
CA ALA A 122 -5.69 -10.77 -2.82
C ALA A 122 -6.44 -10.08 -1.67
N VAL A 123 -7.21 -9.03 -1.96
CA VAL A 123 -7.93 -8.24 -0.96
C VAL A 123 -9.19 -8.95 -0.48
N VAL A 124 -9.97 -9.57 -1.36
CA VAL A 124 -11.22 -10.26 -1.02
C VAL A 124 -10.94 -11.73 -0.73
N PRO A 125 -11.07 -12.20 0.53
CA PRO A 125 -10.78 -13.60 0.85
C PRO A 125 -11.69 -14.55 0.06
N ASN A 126 -11.15 -15.70 -0.34
CA ASN A 126 -11.81 -16.73 -1.15
C ASN A 126 -12.29 -16.26 -2.54
N LEU A 127 -11.85 -15.10 -3.03
CA LEU A 127 -12.08 -14.68 -4.41
C LEU A 127 -10.98 -15.25 -5.32
N SER A 128 -11.34 -16.16 -6.23
CA SER A 128 -10.38 -16.67 -7.21
C SER A 128 -10.02 -15.60 -8.27
N LEU A 129 -8.85 -15.73 -8.89
CA LEU A 129 -8.38 -14.80 -9.92
C LEU A 129 -9.36 -14.67 -11.09
N ASP A 130 -9.95 -15.77 -11.54
CA ASP A 130 -10.92 -15.74 -12.65
C ASP A 130 -12.20 -14.99 -12.27
N ARG A 131 -12.64 -15.11 -11.03
CA ARG A 131 -13.79 -14.33 -10.52
C ARG A 131 -13.44 -12.86 -10.32
N ALA A 132 -12.22 -12.56 -9.89
CA ALA A 132 -11.72 -11.18 -9.84
C ALA A 132 -11.64 -10.55 -11.24
N ARG A 133 -11.22 -11.29 -12.26
CA ARG A 133 -11.26 -10.85 -13.66
C ARG A 133 -12.69 -10.57 -14.14
N ALA A 134 -13.64 -11.44 -13.79
CA ALA A 134 -15.05 -11.20 -14.07
C ALA A 134 -15.59 -9.94 -13.36
N LEU A 135 -15.10 -9.64 -12.14
CA LEU A 135 -15.43 -8.41 -11.42
C LEU A 135 -14.85 -7.16 -12.12
N VAL A 136 -13.61 -7.25 -12.62
CA VAL A 136 -13.00 -6.18 -13.45
C VAL A 136 -13.82 -5.95 -14.73
N GLN A 137 -14.20 -7.01 -15.44
CA GLN A 137 -15.05 -6.89 -16.63
C GLN A 137 -16.43 -6.28 -16.32
N ALA A 138 -16.97 -6.54 -15.12
CA ALA A 138 -18.23 -5.95 -14.69
C ALA A 138 -18.11 -4.45 -14.47
N ARG A 139 -17.05 -3.97 -13.82
CA ARG A 139 -16.85 -2.52 -13.60
C ARG A 139 -16.59 -1.75 -14.89
N ASP A 140 -16.01 -2.39 -15.90
CA ASP A 140 -15.77 -1.77 -17.21
C ASP A 140 -17.10 -1.47 -17.94
N ARG A 141 -18.17 -2.20 -17.60
CA ARG A 141 -19.54 -1.94 -18.07
C ARG A 141 -20.26 -0.91 -17.20
N ALA A 142 -20.13 -1.04 -15.89
CA ALA A 142 -20.74 -0.14 -14.91
C ALA A 142 -19.87 -0.06 -13.66
N TYR A 143 -19.25 1.11 -13.43
CA TYR A 143 -18.40 1.34 -12.27
C TYR A 143 -19.18 1.21 -10.95
N PHE A 144 -18.49 0.80 -9.89
CA PHE A 144 -19.07 0.70 -8.55
C PHE A 144 -19.21 2.11 -7.93
N ARG A 145 -20.41 2.47 -7.49
CA ARG A 145 -20.68 3.79 -6.89
C ARG A 145 -20.49 3.79 -5.39
N ASN A 146 -20.54 2.62 -4.77
CA ASN A 146 -20.42 2.43 -3.33
C ASN A 146 -20.01 0.96 -3.03
N ILE A 147 -19.71 0.67 -1.77
CA ILE A 147 -19.34 -0.68 -1.30
C ILE A 147 -20.47 -1.71 -1.46
N GLY A 148 -21.73 -1.27 -1.37
CA GLY A 148 -22.90 -2.13 -1.59
C GLY A 148 -22.95 -2.68 -3.01
N ASP A 149 -22.61 -1.87 -4.02
CA ASP A 149 -22.52 -2.30 -5.41
C ASP A 149 -21.48 -3.42 -5.58
N ILE A 150 -20.29 -3.27 -4.96
CA ILE A 150 -19.23 -4.29 -4.96
C ILE A 150 -19.75 -5.58 -4.32
N THR A 151 -20.37 -5.48 -3.14
CA THR A 151 -20.87 -6.62 -2.38
C THR A 151 -21.96 -7.38 -3.14
N ASN A 152 -22.86 -6.67 -3.80
CA ASN A 152 -23.92 -7.26 -4.63
C ASN A 152 -23.33 -7.97 -5.86
N GLN A 153 -22.34 -7.36 -6.52
CA GLN A 153 -21.67 -7.96 -7.66
C GLN A 153 -20.89 -9.22 -7.26
N LEU A 154 -20.19 -9.19 -6.12
CA LEU A 154 -19.49 -10.35 -5.56
C LEU A 154 -20.46 -11.49 -5.22
N ARG A 155 -21.64 -11.22 -4.65
CA ARG A 155 -22.64 -12.26 -4.36
C ARG A 155 -23.08 -13.02 -5.63
N GLY A 156 -23.18 -12.32 -6.77
CA GLY A 156 -23.53 -12.93 -8.05
C GLY A 156 -22.39 -13.69 -8.70
N ILE A 157 -21.17 -13.13 -8.70
CA ILE A 157 -20.02 -13.69 -9.42
C ILE A 157 -19.25 -14.73 -8.59
N ALA A 158 -19.19 -14.55 -7.27
CA ALA A 158 -18.40 -15.36 -6.34
C ALA A 158 -19.17 -15.61 -5.02
N PRO A 159 -20.16 -16.52 -5.02
CA PRO A 159 -21.00 -16.79 -3.84
C PRO A 159 -20.22 -17.27 -2.59
N GLY A 160 -19.01 -17.81 -2.77
CA GLY A 160 -18.13 -18.25 -1.69
C GLY A 160 -17.08 -17.21 -1.26
N ALA A 161 -17.07 -16.02 -1.85
CA ALA A 161 -16.17 -14.94 -1.43
C ALA A 161 -16.60 -14.39 -0.07
N ASP A 162 -15.62 -14.11 0.78
CA ASP A 162 -15.87 -13.50 2.09
C ASP A 162 -16.01 -11.98 1.93
N ASN A 163 -17.24 -11.50 2.08
CA ASN A 163 -17.55 -10.09 1.93
C ASN A 163 -17.31 -9.28 3.23
N THR A 164 -16.96 -9.92 4.35
CA THR A 164 -16.81 -9.24 5.65
C THR A 164 -15.62 -8.29 5.69
N ALA A 165 -14.56 -8.59 4.93
CA ALA A 165 -13.35 -7.77 4.86
C ALA A 165 -13.43 -6.64 3.83
N VAL A 166 -14.44 -6.65 2.94
CA VAL A 166 -14.56 -5.72 1.80
C VAL A 166 -14.58 -4.27 2.29
N ALA A 167 -15.41 -3.95 3.30
CA ALA A 167 -15.53 -2.58 3.80
C ALA A 167 -14.27 -2.05 4.51
N ASN A 168 -13.37 -2.93 4.93
CA ASN A 168 -12.15 -2.56 5.67
C ASN A 168 -10.90 -2.42 4.79
N LEU A 169 -10.99 -2.92 3.54
CA LEU A 169 -9.87 -2.98 2.60
C LEU A 169 -10.16 -2.31 1.25
N LEU A 170 -11.43 -2.20 0.85
CA LEU A 170 -11.84 -1.60 -0.41
C LEU A 170 -12.60 -0.29 -0.22
N ASP A 171 -12.44 0.59 -1.19
CA ASP A 171 -13.22 1.79 -1.40
C ASP A 171 -13.50 1.95 -2.91
N VAL A 172 -14.40 2.85 -3.26
CA VAL A 172 -14.66 3.29 -4.64
C VAL A 172 -14.01 4.64 -4.93
N GLN A 173 -13.51 5.33 -3.90
CA GLN A 173 -12.85 6.63 -3.99
C GLN A 173 -11.33 6.52 -3.80
N THR A 174 -10.61 7.54 -4.26
CA THR A 174 -9.18 7.72 -3.97
C THR A 174 -8.87 9.20 -3.75
N HIS A 175 -7.90 9.46 -2.88
CA HIS A 175 -7.35 10.79 -2.61
C HIS A 175 -5.95 10.98 -3.18
N TYR A 176 -5.37 9.94 -3.78
CA TYR A 176 -4.02 9.96 -4.32
C TYR A 176 -4.03 9.63 -5.81
N PHE A 177 -3.24 10.39 -6.57
CA PHE A 177 -3.11 10.27 -8.01
C PHE A 177 -1.64 10.33 -8.40
N LEU A 178 -1.24 9.48 -9.34
CA LEU A 178 0.03 9.65 -10.04
C LEU A 178 -0.21 10.48 -11.30
N VAL A 179 0.53 11.57 -11.45
CA VAL A 179 0.50 12.44 -12.62
C VAL A 179 1.81 12.28 -13.37
N TYR A 180 1.73 11.78 -14.59
CA TYR A 180 2.87 11.57 -15.48
C TYR A 180 3.03 12.76 -16.43
N GLY A 181 4.23 13.29 -16.56
CA GLY A 181 4.58 14.37 -17.47
C GLY A 181 5.79 13.99 -18.32
N MET A 182 5.69 14.18 -19.64
CA MET A 182 6.79 13.98 -20.58
C MET A 182 7.04 15.28 -21.32
N ALA A 183 8.27 15.78 -21.26
CA ALA A 183 8.72 16.91 -22.06
C ALA A 183 9.72 16.40 -23.11
N ARG A 184 9.50 16.79 -24.37
CA ARG A 184 10.41 16.46 -25.48
C ARG A 184 10.86 17.74 -26.16
N HIS A 185 12.16 17.88 -26.35
CA HIS A 185 12.76 18.92 -27.17
C HIS A 185 13.82 18.30 -28.06
N GLU A 186 13.58 18.33 -29.38
CA GLU A 186 14.40 17.62 -30.37
C GLU A 186 14.61 16.12 -30.03
N ARG A 187 15.85 15.75 -29.68
CA ARG A 187 16.26 14.39 -29.25
C ARG A 187 16.26 14.20 -27.72
N ALA A 188 16.11 15.28 -26.95
CA ALA A 188 16.05 15.19 -25.50
C ALA A 188 14.62 14.88 -25.05
N GLN A 189 14.48 13.87 -24.20
CA GLN A 189 13.24 13.54 -23.53
C GLN A 189 13.49 13.53 -22.02
N VAL A 190 12.62 14.21 -21.29
CA VAL A 190 12.63 14.21 -19.82
C VAL A 190 11.26 13.76 -19.35
N GLY A 191 11.27 12.72 -18.53
CA GLY A 191 10.07 12.20 -17.89
C GLY A 191 10.01 12.50 -16.41
N GLN A 192 8.81 12.82 -15.93
CA GLN A 192 8.52 13.00 -14.52
C GLN A 192 7.22 12.33 -14.13
N VAL A 193 7.15 11.90 -12.88
CA VAL A 193 5.92 11.45 -12.22
C VAL A 193 5.80 12.15 -10.87
N ALA A 194 4.60 12.62 -10.57
CA ALA A 194 4.27 13.26 -9.30
C ALA A 194 3.18 12.49 -8.58
N LEU A 195 3.37 12.22 -7.29
CA LEU A 195 2.25 11.82 -6.43
C LEU A 195 1.54 13.07 -5.95
N VAL A 196 0.25 13.14 -6.24
CA VAL A 196 -0.62 14.24 -5.89
C VAL A 196 -1.67 13.74 -4.92
N SER A 197 -1.85 14.48 -3.83
CA SER A 197 -2.95 14.28 -2.89
C SER A 197 -4.05 15.31 -3.14
N ARG A 198 -5.30 14.87 -3.06
CA ARG A 198 -6.48 15.72 -3.12
C ARG A 198 -7.20 15.61 -1.78
N GLY A 199 -7.43 16.74 -1.14
CA GLY A 199 -8.25 16.77 0.06
C GLY A 199 -9.71 16.39 -0.21
N ASP A 200 -10.47 16.20 0.85
CA ASP A 200 -11.90 15.91 0.75
C ASP A 200 -12.64 17.09 0.11
N PRO A 201 -13.44 16.89 -0.95
CA PRO A 201 -14.06 17.98 -1.68
C PRO A 201 -15.06 18.80 -0.85
N VAL A 202 -15.59 18.24 0.24
CA VAL A 202 -16.53 18.93 1.15
C VAL A 202 -15.79 19.78 2.17
N ASN A 203 -14.64 19.31 2.67
CA ASN A 203 -13.95 19.91 3.80
C ASN A 203 -12.64 20.65 3.43
N ASN A 204 -11.99 20.28 2.33
CA ASN A 204 -10.74 20.88 1.86
C ASN A 204 -10.44 20.46 0.41
N ASN A 205 -10.79 21.30 -0.58
CA ASN A 205 -10.54 21.02 -2.00
C ASN A 205 -9.08 21.30 -2.45
N ALA A 206 -8.13 21.47 -1.52
CA ALA A 206 -6.74 21.71 -1.89
C ALA A 206 -6.12 20.45 -2.51
N THR A 207 -5.53 20.64 -3.69
CA THR A 207 -4.67 19.64 -4.33
C THR A 207 -3.22 19.97 -4.01
N ARG A 208 -2.44 18.98 -3.59
CA ARG A 208 -1.04 19.14 -3.16
C ARG A 208 -0.15 18.09 -3.77
N ILE A 209 0.99 18.52 -4.28
CA ILE A 209 2.07 17.61 -4.70
C ILE A 209 2.73 17.06 -3.43
N VAL A 210 2.78 15.75 -3.30
CA VAL A 210 3.45 15.04 -2.21
C VAL A 210 4.94 14.89 -2.53
N TRP A 211 5.24 14.41 -3.73
CA TRP A 211 6.60 14.28 -4.25
C TRP A 211 6.63 14.32 -5.79
N VAL A 212 7.79 14.58 -6.37
CA VAL A 212 8.07 14.50 -7.81
C VAL A 212 9.34 13.67 -8.03
N ARG A 213 9.32 12.78 -9.03
CA ARG A 213 10.44 11.91 -9.41
C ARG A 213 10.66 11.93 -10.91
N ARG A 214 11.90 11.70 -11.33
CA ARG A 214 12.22 11.46 -12.74
C ARG A 214 11.89 10.02 -13.11
N ILE A 215 11.47 9.84 -14.36
CA ILE A 215 11.21 8.53 -14.97
C ILE A 215 11.74 8.53 -16.40
N ASP A 216 12.19 7.38 -16.86
CA ASP A 216 12.68 7.22 -18.23
C ASP A 216 11.51 7.01 -19.21
N SER A 217 10.40 6.43 -18.73
CA SER A 217 9.19 6.17 -19.52
C SER A 217 7.93 6.10 -18.65
N ILE A 218 6.78 6.31 -19.28
CA ILE A 218 5.47 6.10 -18.64
C ILE A 218 5.18 4.59 -18.63
N PRO A 219 4.82 4.00 -17.48
CA PRO A 219 4.38 2.60 -17.42
C PRO A 219 3.19 2.35 -18.35
N SER A 220 3.29 1.29 -19.17
CA SER A 220 2.25 0.81 -20.09
C SER A 220 1.16 0.02 -19.39
#